data_AF-A0AA95KJR1-F1
#
_entry.id   AF-A0AA95KJR1-F1
#
_cell.length_a   1.000
_cell.length_b   1.000
_cell.length_c   1.000
_cell.angle_alpha   90.00
_cell.angle_beta   90.00
_cell.angle_gamma   90.00
#
_symmetry.space_group_name_H-M   'P 1'
#
loop_
_entity.id
_entity.type
_entity.pdbx_description
1 polymer ?
#
loop_
_entity_poly.entity_id
_entity_poly.type
_entity_poly.pdbx_seq_one_letter_code
_entity_poly.pdbx_strand_id
1 'polypeptide(L)'
;MLIFPGSVALSEFRRNKLLSALQAIVPTITAVQAEYVHFVRNSRELRPDEHAQLQALLTYEEVQGSHAFSGTLLLVTPRKGTISPWSSKASDIAHNCGLTMVERIERGIAYDVQTTAALSEAERLAIAALLHDRMTEMVLTDLQDAVVLFSEAEPAALRYVDISNDPKAALAKANTDWGLALSADEIDYLAENYAELQRNPTDVELMMFAQANSEHCRHKIFNADWIIDGKEQPKSLFAMIRNTHAHAPEGILSAYHDNASVIEGPLATRFLTDVKTGEYHYTNEPVHILMKVETHNHPTAISPSPFAGAVI
;
A
#
# COMPACT_ATOMS: atom_id res chain seq x y z
N MET A 1 17.34 9.25 -16.50
CA MET A 1 15.87 9.39 -16.39
C MET A 1 15.41 10.20 -17.57
N LEU A 2 14.38 9.74 -18.31
CA LEU A 2 13.70 10.52 -19.34
C LEU A 2 12.42 11.11 -18.76
N ILE A 3 12.00 12.26 -19.28
CA ILE A 3 10.79 12.96 -18.85
C ILE A 3 9.89 13.13 -20.07
N PHE A 4 8.67 12.61 -19.98
CA PHE A 4 7.66 12.72 -21.03
C PHE A 4 6.50 13.58 -20.52
N PRO A 5 6.09 14.62 -21.27
CA PRO A 5 4.89 15.36 -20.94
C PRO A 5 3.66 14.45 -21.09
N GLY A 6 2.62 14.72 -20.31
CA GLY A 6 1.34 14.04 -20.36
C GLY A 6 0.19 14.97 -20.72
N SER A 7 -1.04 14.49 -20.51
CA SER A 7 -2.28 15.25 -20.69
C SER A 7 -2.59 16.14 -19.48
N VAL A 8 -3.63 16.98 -19.62
CA VAL A 8 -4.14 17.79 -18.51
C VAL A 8 -4.68 16.90 -17.39
N ALA A 9 -4.20 17.13 -16.17
CA ALA A 9 -4.52 16.29 -15.01
C ALA A 9 -5.84 16.68 -14.31
N LEU A 10 -6.38 17.88 -14.59
CA LEU A 10 -7.59 18.39 -13.95
C LEU A 10 -8.60 18.90 -14.97
N SER A 11 -9.83 18.35 -14.92
CA SER A 11 -11.00 18.96 -15.56
C SER A 11 -11.20 20.41 -15.11
N GLU A 12 -11.82 21.25 -15.94
CA GLU A 12 -12.10 22.66 -15.63
C GLU A 12 -12.77 22.86 -14.26
N PHE A 13 -13.77 22.05 -13.92
CA PHE A 13 -14.45 22.12 -12.62
C PHE A 13 -13.49 21.91 -11.44
N ARG A 14 -12.63 20.88 -11.50
CA ARG A 14 -11.62 20.60 -10.46
C ARG A 14 -10.58 21.71 -10.38
N ARG A 15 -10.14 22.23 -11.52
CA ARG A 15 -9.19 23.35 -11.60
C ARG A 15 -9.76 24.61 -10.94
N ASN A 16 -11.02 24.96 -11.24
CA ASN A 16 -11.67 26.14 -10.65
C ASN A 16 -11.86 25.98 -9.13
N LYS A 17 -12.28 24.79 -8.67
CA LYS A 17 -12.39 24.48 -7.24
C LYS A 17 -11.03 24.60 -6.53
N LEU A 18 -9.96 24.07 -7.13
CA LEU A 18 -8.61 24.16 -6.61
C LEU A 18 -8.14 25.62 -6.57
N LEU A 19 -8.34 26.38 -7.65
CA LEU A 19 -7.99 27.80 -7.72
C LEU A 19 -8.64 28.60 -6.58
N SER A 20 -9.94 28.41 -6.33
CA SER A 20 -10.63 29.07 -5.23
C SER A 20 -10.05 28.71 -3.86
N ALA A 21 -9.68 27.44 -3.64
CA ALA A 21 -9.05 27.01 -2.40
C ALA A 21 -7.64 27.62 -2.22
N LEU A 22 -6.86 27.68 -3.31
CA LEU A 22 -5.53 28.30 -3.32
C LEU A 22 -5.61 29.81 -3.03
N GLN A 23 -6.55 30.51 -3.67
CA GLN A 23 -6.78 31.95 -3.47
C GLN A 23 -7.23 32.31 -2.05
N ALA A 24 -7.93 31.40 -1.38
CA ALA A 24 -8.29 31.58 0.03
C ALA A 24 -7.07 31.59 0.97
N ILE A 25 -5.96 30.95 0.57
CA ILE A 25 -4.68 30.98 1.29
C ILE A 25 -3.82 32.15 0.79
N VAL A 26 -3.68 32.28 -0.53
CA VAL A 26 -2.82 33.26 -1.18
C VAL A 26 -3.60 34.03 -2.25
N PRO A 27 -4.17 35.22 -1.93
CA PRO A 27 -5.04 35.96 -2.85
C PRO A 27 -4.37 36.45 -4.14
N THR A 28 -3.04 36.46 -4.21
CA THR A 28 -2.29 36.88 -5.41
C THR A 28 -2.24 35.80 -6.49
N ILE A 29 -2.72 34.57 -6.22
CA ILE A 29 -2.82 33.50 -7.22
C ILE A 29 -3.91 33.83 -8.24
N THR A 30 -3.55 33.82 -9.53
CA THR A 30 -4.45 34.18 -10.64
C THR A 30 -4.95 32.97 -11.43
N ALA A 31 -4.13 31.93 -11.54
CA ALA A 31 -4.47 30.70 -12.23
C ALA A 31 -3.67 29.52 -11.68
N VAL A 32 -4.21 28.32 -11.86
CA VAL A 32 -3.50 27.06 -11.64
C VAL A 32 -3.74 26.15 -12.83
N GLN A 33 -2.67 25.57 -13.36
CA GLN A 33 -2.74 24.50 -14.34
C GLN A 33 -2.10 23.24 -13.77
N ALA A 34 -2.47 22.08 -14.31
CA ALA A 34 -1.97 20.80 -13.86
C ALA A 34 -1.85 19.84 -15.04
N GLU A 35 -0.65 19.31 -15.24
CA GLU A 35 -0.37 18.32 -16.29
C GLU A 35 0.23 17.06 -15.68
N TYR A 36 -0.11 15.90 -16.24
CA TYR A 36 0.65 14.70 -15.93
C TYR A 36 2.06 14.82 -16.49
N VAL A 37 3.02 14.31 -15.73
CA VAL A 37 4.41 14.16 -16.19
C VAL A 37 4.85 12.74 -15.89
N HIS A 38 5.48 12.10 -16.87
CA HIS A 38 5.93 10.72 -16.76
C HIS A 38 7.45 10.69 -16.69
N PHE A 39 7.96 9.91 -15.75
CA PHE A 39 9.38 9.73 -15.52
C PHE A 39 9.73 8.29 -15.88
N VAL A 40 10.69 8.11 -16.77
CA VAL A 40 11.06 6.78 -17.26
C VAL A 40 12.53 6.52 -16.97
N ARG A 41 12.78 5.42 -16.27
CA ARG A 41 14.13 4.88 -16.09
C ARG A 41 14.31 3.69 -17.02
N ASN A 42 15.43 3.71 -17.75
CA ASN A 42 15.79 2.69 -18.73
C ASN A 42 17.20 2.18 -18.43
N SER A 43 17.42 0.89 -18.71
CA SER A 43 18.73 0.23 -18.61
C SER A 43 19.74 0.68 -19.66
N ARG A 44 19.26 1.29 -20.76
CA ARG A 44 20.06 1.87 -21.84
C ARG A 44 19.34 3.03 -22.53
N GLU A 45 20.04 3.77 -23.38
CA GLU A 45 19.40 4.74 -24.28
C GLU A 45 18.36 4.06 -25.19
N LEU A 46 17.27 4.79 -25.43
CA LEU A 46 16.19 4.37 -26.32
C LEU A 46 16.55 4.68 -27.77
N ARG A 47 16.26 3.73 -28.67
CA ARG A 47 16.30 4.01 -30.10
C ARG A 47 15.13 4.94 -30.49
N PRO A 48 15.19 5.63 -31.63
CA PRO A 48 14.11 6.53 -32.07
C PRO A 48 12.73 5.86 -32.18
N ASP A 49 12.68 4.61 -32.64
CA ASP A 49 11.45 3.79 -32.70
C ASP A 49 10.89 3.52 -31.29
N GLU A 50 11.76 3.15 -30.35
CA GLU A 50 11.39 2.86 -28.96
C GLU A 50 10.92 4.12 -28.23
N HIS A 51 11.57 5.26 -28.47
CA HIS A 51 11.15 6.55 -27.91
C HIS A 51 9.77 6.95 -28.45
N ALA A 52 9.53 6.81 -29.75
CA ALA A 52 8.23 7.11 -30.34
C ALA A 52 7.13 6.18 -29.81
N GLN A 53 7.42 4.89 -29.67
CA GLN A 53 6.50 3.92 -29.10
C GLN A 53 6.16 4.24 -27.64
N LEU A 54 7.16 4.56 -26.83
CA LEU A 54 6.97 4.94 -25.43
C LEU A 54 6.17 6.25 -25.30
N GLN A 55 6.45 7.25 -26.15
CA GLN A 55 5.67 8.47 -26.20
C GLN A 55 4.21 8.20 -26.56
N ALA A 56 3.95 7.28 -27.51
CA ALA A 56 2.59 6.88 -27.86
C ALA A 56 1.87 6.18 -26.69
N LEU A 57 2.56 5.33 -25.93
CA LEU A 57 2.00 4.68 -24.73
C LEU A 57 1.65 5.69 -23.61
N LEU A 58 2.44 6.75 -23.49
CA LEU A 58 2.27 7.80 -22.47
C LEU A 58 1.36 8.94 -22.92
N THR A 59 0.86 8.88 -24.16
CA THR A 59 -0.14 9.82 -24.68
C THR A 59 -1.52 9.19 -24.54
N TYR A 60 -2.21 9.51 -23.45
CA TYR A 60 -3.57 9.08 -23.17
C TYR A 60 -4.44 10.28 -22.78
N GLU A 61 -5.76 10.15 -22.94
CA GLU A 61 -6.77 11.20 -22.69
C GLU A 61 -6.67 12.42 -23.63
N GLU A 62 -7.53 13.43 -23.42
CA GLU A 62 -7.50 14.68 -24.20
C GLU A 62 -6.22 15.47 -23.89
N VAL A 63 -5.38 15.60 -24.91
CA VAL A 63 -4.26 16.54 -24.92
C VAL A 63 -4.85 17.93 -25.15
N GLN A 64 -5.26 18.62 -24.09
CA GLN A 64 -5.43 20.07 -24.20
C GLN A 64 -4.04 20.69 -24.33
N GLY A 65 -3.87 21.60 -25.29
CA GLY A 65 -2.57 21.99 -25.85
C GLY A 65 -1.46 22.28 -24.84
N SER A 66 -0.21 22.03 -25.23
CA SER A 66 0.96 22.13 -24.35
C SER A 66 1.01 23.48 -23.64
N HIS A 67 0.89 23.47 -22.32
CA HIS A 67 1.09 24.67 -21.53
C HIS A 67 2.58 24.85 -21.27
N ALA A 68 3.12 26.01 -21.64
CA ALA A 68 4.47 26.36 -21.22
C ALA A 68 4.40 26.76 -19.74
N PHE A 69 4.98 25.95 -18.85
CA PHE A 69 5.12 26.27 -17.43
C PHE A 69 5.77 27.65 -17.27
N SER A 70 4.99 28.63 -16.82
CA SER A 70 5.43 30.04 -16.74
C SER A 70 5.24 30.65 -15.36
N GLY A 71 4.61 29.93 -14.43
CA GLY A 71 4.46 30.29 -13.03
C GLY A 71 5.37 29.46 -12.12
N THR A 72 4.95 29.28 -10.87
CA THR A 72 5.66 28.47 -9.88
C THR A 72 5.29 27.00 -10.05
N LEU A 73 6.29 26.17 -10.40
CA LEU A 73 6.14 24.72 -10.48
C LEU A 73 6.07 24.09 -9.08
N LEU A 74 5.05 23.27 -8.86
CA LEU A 74 4.96 22.33 -7.74
C LEU A 74 4.67 20.95 -8.31
N LEU A 75 5.69 20.10 -8.35
CA LEU A 75 5.59 18.73 -8.88
C LEU A 75 5.19 17.78 -7.75
N VAL A 76 3.98 17.24 -7.81
CA VAL A 76 3.50 16.21 -6.89
C VAL A 76 3.84 14.83 -7.44
N THR A 77 4.51 14.01 -6.63
CA THR A 77 4.92 12.64 -6.99
C THR A 77 4.70 11.69 -5.81
N PRO A 78 4.68 10.37 -6.01
CA PRO A 78 4.76 9.42 -4.91
C PRO A 78 6.00 9.70 -4.05
N ARG A 79 5.89 9.47 -2.74
CA ARG A 79 7.03 9.65 -1.82
C ARG A 79 8.24 8.82 -2.26
N LYS A 80 9.44 9.37 -2.05
CA LYS A 80 10.68 8.60 -2.16
C LYS A 80 10.58 7.29 -1.37
N GLY A 81 10.98 6.18 -2.03
CA GLY A 81 10.96 4.84 -1.45
C GLY A 81 9.64 4.10 -1.64
N THR A 82 8.64 4.70 -2.28
CA THR A 82 7.41 4.00 -2.70
C THR A 82 7.38 3.82 -4.22
N ILE A 83 6.56 2.87 -4.68
CA ILE A 83 6.26 2.63 -6.09
C ILE A 83 4.75 2.67 -6.21
N SER A 84 4.22 3.53 -7.09
CA SER A 84 2.77 3.63 -7.25
C SER A 84 2.18 2.38 -7.94
N PRO A 85 0.92 2.00 -7.67
CA PRO A 85 0.25 0.95 -8.46
C PRO A 85 0.15 1.28 -9.95
N TRP A 86 0.14 2.58 -10.29
CA TRP A 86 0.21 3.05 -11.68
C TRP A 86 1.57 2.68 -12.29
N SER A 87 2.67 2.87 -11.55
CA SER A 87 4.02 2.53 -12.01
C SER A 87 4.16 1.05 -12.36
N SER A 88 3.64 0.15 -11.53
CA SER A 88 3.67 -1.30 -11.81
C SER A 88 2.97 -1.62 -13.13
N LYS A 89 1.72 -1.16 -13.28
CA LYS A 89 0.92 -1.42 -14.49
C LYS A 89 1.51 -0.78 -15.75
N ALA A 90 2.00 0.46 -15.65
CA ALA A 90 2.60 1.16 -16.77
C ALA A 90 3.89 0.45 -17.23
N SER A 91 4.70 -0.02 -16.29
CA SER A 91 5.92 -0.78 -16.58
C SER A 91 5.58 -2.13 -17.23
N ASP A 92 4.57 -2.85 -16.72
CA ASP A 92 4.07 -4.09 -17.32
C ASP A 92 3.56 -3.88 -18.76
N ILE A 93 2.82 -2.80 -19.02
CA ILE A 93 2.36 -2.44 -20.36
C ILE A 93 3.56 -2.21 -21.29
N ALA A 94 4.57 -1.46 -20.84
CA ALA A 94 5.78 -1.23 -21.63
C ALA A 94 6.49 -2.55 -21.97
N HIS A 95 6.63 -3.46 -21.01
CA HIS A 95 7.23 -4.78 -21.23
C HIS A 95 6.41 -5.64 -22.21
N ASN A 96 5.08 -5.66 -22.07
CA ASN A 96 4.18 -6.37 -22.97
C ASN A 96 4.17 -5.78 -24.39
N CYS A 97 4.53 -4.50 -24.54
CA CYS A 97 4.77 -3.84 -25.83
C CYS A 97 6.19 -4.07 -26.39
N GLY A 98 7.01 -4.90 -25.75
CA GLY A 98 8.37 -5.23 -26.19
C GLY A 98 9.46 -4.26 -25.72
N LEU A 99 9.11 -3.26 -24.89
CA LEU A 99 10.06 -2.28 -24.34
C LEU A 99 10.73 -2.81 -23.07
N THR A 100 11.37 -3.97 -23.16
CA THR A 100 12.00 -4.67 -22.01
C THR A 100 13.15 -3.90 -21.35
N MET A 101 13.69 -2.88 -22.02
CA MET A 101 14.73 -2.02 -21.47
C MET A 101 14.20 -1.00 -20.44
N VAL A 102 12.89 -0.75 -20.41
CA VAL A 102 12.24 0.12 -19.42
C VAL A 102 12.32 -0.57 -18.06
N GLU A 103 13.06 0.02 -17.12
CA GLU A 103 13.18 -0.54 -15.76
C GLU A 103 11.96 -0.16 -14.92
N ARG A 104 11.53 1.11 -15.03
CA ARG A 104 10.34 1.61 -14.34
C ARG A 104 9.82 2.89 -14.97
N ILE A 105 8.50 2.99 -15.04
CA ILE A 105 7.76 4.22 -15.38
C ILE A 105 7.09 4.72 -14.11
N GLU A 106 7.19 6.00 -13.79
CA GLU A 106 6.42 6.64 -12.70
C GLU A 106 5.70 7.89 -13.22
N ARG A 107 4.64 8.31 -12.54
CA ARG A 107 3.84 9.48 -12.90
C ARG A 107 3.78 10.50 -11.76
N GLY A 108 3.91 11.77 -12.11
CA GLY A 108 3.61 12.91 -11.23
C GLY A 108 2.55 13.82 -11.83
N ILE A 109 2.17 14.83 -11.07
CA ILE A 109 1.33 15.96 -11.50
C ILE A 109 2.15 17.23 -11.31
N ALA A 110 2.47 17.91 -12.41
CA ALA A 110 3.11 19.21 -12.39
C ALA A 110 2.05 20.30 -12.30
N TYR A 111 1.97 20.97 -11.16
CA TYR A 111 1.13 22.15 -10.99
C TYR A 111 1.90 23.41 -11.39
N ASP A 112 1.33 24.19 -12.30
CA ASP A 112 1.81 25.54 -12.62
C ASP A 112 0.93 26.58 -11.93
N VAL A 113 1.46 27.26 -10.92
CA VAL A 113 0.73 28.27 -10.14
C VAL A 113 1.14 29.67 -10.59
N GLN A 114 0.22 30.39 -11.22
CA GLN A 114 0.43 31.76 -11.67
C GLN A 114 0.05 32.75 -10.58
N THR A 115 0.89 33.76 -10.37
CA THR A 115 0.70 34.76 -9.31
C THR A 115 1.03 36.18 -9.79
N THR A 116 0.40 37.19 -9.19
CA THR A 116 0.75 38.61 -9.42
C THR A 116 1.97 39.07 -8.64
N ALA A 117 2.39 38.32 -7.62
CA ALA A 117 3.56 38.57 -6.80
C ALA A 117 4.30 37.26 -6.50
N ALA A 118 5.61 37.33 -6.28
CA ALA A 118 6.40 36.15 -5.92
C ALA A 118 5.90 35.53 -4.61
N LEU A 119 5.72 34.22 -4.60
CA LEU A 119 5.35 33.49 -3.39
C LEU A 119 6.51 33.51 -2.39
N SER A 120 6.21 33.75 -1.13
CA SER A 120 7.10 33.44 -0.02
C SER A 120 7.21 31.93 0.20
N GLU A 121 8.19 31.50 0.99
CA GLU A 121 8.35 30.08 1.35
C GLU A 121 7.17 29.56 2.17
N ALA A 122 6.66 30.36 3.11
CA ALA A 122 5.50 30.01 3.92
C ALA A 122 4.24 29.82 3.05
N GLU A 123 4.03 30.69 2.06
CA GLU A 123 2.93 30.57 1.11
C GLU A 123 3.08 29.31 0.23
N ARG A 124 4.30 29.03 -0.27
CA ARG A 124 4.59 27.80 -1.03
C ARG A 124 4.25 26.53 -0.23
N LEU A 125 4.66 26.47 1.04
CA LEU A 125 4.36 25.33 1.91
C LEU A 125 2.86 25.18 2.18
N ALA A 126 2.16 26.29 2.41
CA ALA A 126 0.73 26.28 2.67
C ALA A 126 -0.09 25.79 1.46
N ILE A 127 0.26 26.23 0.24
CA ILE A 127 -0.42 25.74 -0.96
C ILE A 127 -0.02 24.31 -1.31
N ALA A 128 1.24 23.92 -1.11
CA ALA A 128 1.70 22.55 -1.34
C ALA A 128 0.90 21.54 -0.51
N ALA A 129 0.55 21.89 0.75
CA ALA A 129 -0.27 21.05 1.61
C ALA A 129 -1.70 20.79 1.09
N LEU A 130 -2.22 21.62 0.17
CA LEU A 130 -3.50 21.38 -0.51
C LEU A 130 -3.36 20.53 -1.77
N LEU A 131 -2.17 20.45 -2.36
CA LEU A 131 -1.96 19.83 -3.67
C LEU A 131 -1.63 18.34 -3.61
N HIS A 132 -1.27 17.82 -2.44
CA HIS A 132 -0.82 16.44 -2.28
C HIS A 132 -1.37 15.80 -1.00
N ASP A 133 -1.43 14.46 -1.00
CA ASP A 133 -1.61 13.67 0.21
C ASP A 133 -0.26 13.43 0.91
N ARG A 134 -0.06 14.07 2.07
CA ARG A 134 1.16 13.93 2.88
C ARG A 134 1.53 12.48 3.26
N MET A 135 0.56 11.57 3.26
CA MET A 135 0.78 10.17 3.63
C MET A 135 1.43 9.37 2.50
N THR A 136 1.18 9.73 1.24
CA THR A 136 1.54 8.93 0.06
C THR A 136 2.39 9.66 -0.96
N GLU A 137 2.33 10.99 -0.97
CA GLU A 137 2.95 11.87 -1.95
C GLU A 137 3.96 12.84 -1.32
N MET A 138 4.76 13.47 -2.16
CA MET A 138 5.67 14.56 -1.81
C MET A 138 5.66 15.62 -2.90
N VAL A 139 6.16 16.82 -2.57
CA VAL A 139 6.24 17.95 -3.50
C VAL A 139 7.70 18.25 -3.81
N LEU A 140 8.01 18.33 -5.10
CA LEU A 140 9.29 18.74 -5.66
C LEU A 140 9.14 20.08 -6.39
N THR A 141 10.24 20.81 -6.53
CA THR A 141 10.24 22.14 -7.19
C THR A 141 10.81 22.12 -8.61
N ASP A 142 11.47 21.03 -9.00
CA ASP A 142 12.00 20.82 -10.35
C ASP A 142 11.60 19.43 -10.89
N LEU A 143 11.40 19.31 -12.20
CA LEU A 143 11.10 18.02 -12.84
C LEU A 143 12.29 17.05 -12.75
N GLN A 144 13.52 17.55 -12.72
CA GLN A 144 14.73 16.75 -12.61
C GLN A 144 14.92 16.13 -11.22
N ASP A 145 14.37 16.74 -10.19
CA ASP A 145 14.42 16.21 -8.82
C ASP A 145 13.68 14.86 -8.71
N ALA A 146 12.80 14.55 -9.66
CA ALA A 146 12.10 13.27 -9.75
C ALA A 146 13.05 12.08 -9.95
N VAL A 147 14.34 12.30 -10.22
CA VAL A 147 15.36 11.24 -10.22
C VAL A 147 15.38 10.47 -8.89
N VAL A 148 15.00 11.13 -7.78
CA VAL A 148 14.92 10.53 -6.45
C VAL A 148 13.89 9.39 -6.39
N LEU A 149 12.89 9.37 -7.27
CA LEU A 149 11.91 8.29 -7.36
C LEU A 149 12.58 6.96 -7.71
N PHE A 150 13.72 7.01 -8.40
CA PHE A 150 14.49 5.85 -8.86
C PHE A 150 15.73 5.55 -8.03
N SER A 151 15.87 6.14 -6.84
CA SER A 151 17.02 5.85 -5.98
C SER A 151 17.05 4.38 -5.58
N GLU A 152 18.18 3.71 -5.82
CA GLU A 152 18.46 2.38 -5.30
C GLU A 152 19.21 2.48 -3.98
N ALA A 153 18.89 1.57 -3.06
CA ALA A 153 19.63 1.38 -1.84
C ALA A 153 20.28 0.00 -1.87
N GLU A 154 21.51 -0.10 -1.38
CA GLU A 154 22.14 -1.39 -1.16
C GLU A 154 21.39 -2.17 -0.09
N PRO A 155 21.26 -3.51 -0.22
CA PRO A 155 20.66 -4.35 0.81
C PRO A 155 21.31 -4.12 2.18
N ALA A 156 20.49 -3.79 3.18
CA ALA A 156 20.97 -3.58 4.53
C ALA A 156 21.47 -4.90 5.17
N ALA A 157 22.50 -4.82 6.00
CA ALA A 157 23.00 -5.96 6.74
C ALA A 157 22.00 -6.42 7.81
N LEU A 158 21.95 -7.75 8.04
CA LEU A 158 21.17 -8.36 9.11
C LEU A 158 21.62 -7.84 10.48
N ARG A 159 20.66 -7.50 11.35
CA ARG A 159 20.96 -7.00 12.71
C ARG A 159 20.76 -8.11 13.73
N TYR A 160 21.54 -8.05 14.80
CA TYR A 160 21.49 -8.98 15.92
C TYR A 160 21.29 -8.22 17.23
N VAL A 161 20.54 -8.80 18.16
CA VAL A 161 20.49 -8.33 19.55
C VAL A 161 21.49 -9.13 20.35
N ASP A 162 22.49 -8.46 20.92
CA ASP A 162 23.46 -9.12 21.79
C ASP A 162 22.83 -9.42 23.15
N ILE A 163 22.61 -10.69 23.44
CA ILE A 163 22.00 -11.16 24.68
C ILE A 163 23.04 -11.74 25.66
N SER A 164 24.34 -11.61 25.40
CA SER A 164 25.38 -12.31 26.18
C SER A 164 25.43 -11.93 27.67
N ASN A 165 25.02 -10.71 28.02
CA ASN A 165 25.13 -10.17 29.38
C ASN A 165 23.80 -10.20 30.13
N ASP A 166 22.83 -9.41 29.65
CA ASP A 166 21.48 -9.33 30.20
C ASP A 166 20.48 -9.51 29.05
N PRO A 167 20.08 -10.77 28.78
CA PRO A 167 19.14 -11.08 27.70
C PRO A 167 17.84 -10.28 27.80
N LYS A 168 17.28 -10.14 29.00
CA LYS A 168 15.98 -9.48 29.20
C LYS A 168 16.09 -7.99 28.94
N ALA A 169 17.14 -7.33 29.44
CA ALA A 169 17.36 -5.91 29.17
C ALA A 169 17.64 -5.64 27.69
N ALA A 170 18.45 -6.48 27.04
CA ALA A 170 18.75 -6.36 25.62
C ALA A 170 17.50 -6.50 24.74
N LEU A 171 16.66 -7.50 25.03
CA LEU A 171 15.39 -7.72 24.34
C LEU A 171 14.36 -6.62 24.64
N ALA A 172 14.29 -6.11 25.87
CA ALA A 172 13.42 -4.98 26.22
C ALA A 172 13.82 -3.68 25.48
N LYS A 173 15.12 -3.47 25.29
CA LYS A 173 15.62 -2.37 24.47
C LYS A 173 15.23 -2.56 23.00
N ALA A 174 15.47 -3.74 22.43
CA ALA A 174 15.08 -4.05 21.05
C ALA A 174 13.56 -3.90 20.84
N ASN A 175 12.75 -4.32 21.83
CA ASN A 175 11.30 -4.17 21.82
C ASN A 175 10.87 -2.69 21.64
N THR A 176 11.53 -1.78 22.36
CA THR A 176 11.24 -0.34 22.28
C THR A 176 11.77 0.27 20.99
N ASP A 177 13.04 0.01 20.65
CA ASP A 177 13.70 0.62 19.50
C ASP A 177 13.07 0.19 18.16
N TRP A 178 12.56 -1.06 18.09
CA TRP A 178 12.02 -1.64 16.86
C TRP A 178 10.49 -1.74 16.84
N GLY A 179 9.83 -1.33 17.94
CA GLY A 179 8.36 -1.33 18.03
C GLY A 179 7.74 -2.73 17.99
N LEU A 180 8.33 -3.70 18.70
CA LEU A 180 7.88 -5.10 18.69
C LEU A 180 6.60 -5.33 19.51
N ALA A 181 6.29 -4.42 20.44
CA ALA A 181 5.13 -4.50 21.33
C ALA A 181 5.02 -5.82 22.13
N LEU A 182 6.16 -6.41 22.50
CA LEU A 182 6.25 -7.64 23.29
C LEU A 182 5.86 -7.39 24.75
N SER A 183 5.13 -8.32 25.34
CA SER A 183 4.86 -8.35 26.78
C SER A 183 6.04 -8.89 27.58
N ALA A 184 6.00 -8.74 28.91
CA ALA A 184 7.09 -9.17 29.78
C ALA A 184 7.33 -10.70 29.74
N ASP A 185 6.26 -11.48 29.68
CA ASP A 185 6.29 -12.94 29.51
C ASP A 185 6.81 -13.37 28.14
N GLU A 186 6.52 -12.61 27.08
CA GLU A 186 7.08 -12.86 25.74
C GLU A 186 8.58 -12.57 25.69
N ILE A 187 9.04 -11.51 26.36
CA ILE A 187 10.47 -11.21 26.51
C ILE A 187 11.17 -12.32 27.30
N ASP A 188 10.56 -12.80 28.38
CA ASP A 188 11.08 -13.90 29.19
C ASP A 188 11.19 -15.19 28.37
N TYR A 189 10.13 -15.53 27.62
CA TYR A 189 10.12 -16.67 26.70
C TYR A 189 11.27 -16.58 25.69
N LEU A 190 11.46 -15.43 25.04
CA LEU A 190 12.53 -15.24 24.06
C LEU A 190 13.92 -15.34 24.72
N ALA A 191 14.10 -14.74 25.89
CA ALA A 191 15.36 -14.81 26.64
C ALA A 191 15.75 -16.26 26.96
N GLU A 192 14.79 -17.07 27.43
CA GLU A 192 15.01 -18.49 27.74
C GLU A 192 15.34 -19.31 26.50
N ASN A 193 14.55 -19.16 25.42
CA ASN A 193 14.74 -19.93 24.19
C ASN A 193 16.06 -19.58 23.49
N TYR A 194 16.45 -18.30 23.44
CA TYR A 194 17.72 -17.93 22.81
C TYR A 194 18.94 -18.26 23.69
N ALA A 195 18.77 -18.30 25.02
CA ALA A 195 19.79 -18.86 25.91
C ALA A 195 20.00 -20.36 25.65
N GLU A 196 18.94 -21.13 25.44
CA GLU A 196 19.01 -22.56 25.09
C GLU A 196 19.65 -22.78 23.70
N LEU A 197 19.30 -21.94 22.73
CA LEU A 197 19.87 -21.99 21.37
C LEU A 197 21.33 -21.52 21.29
N GLN A 198 21.86 -20.92 22.36
CA GLN A 198 23.25 -20.42 22.45
C GLN A 198 23.64 -19.48 21.31
N ARG A 199 22.71 -18.62 20.88
CA ARG A 199 22.96 -17.62 19.84
C ARG A 199 22.12 -16.38 20.03
N ASN A 200 22.59 -15.28 19.46
CA ASN A 200 21.85 -14.03 19.41
C ASN A 200 20.66 -14.14 18.43
N PRO A 201 19.48 -13.60 18.81
CA PRO A 201 18.38 -13.43 17.86
C PRO A 201 18.71 -12.37 16.81
N THR A 202 18.20 -12.60 15.61
CA THR A 202 18.19 -11.60 14.54
C THR A 202 16.98 -10.70 14.64
N ASP A 203 17.05 -9.51 14.05
CA ASP A 203 15.91 -8.60 13.98
C ASP A 203 14.71 -9.21 13.24
N VAL A 204 14.95 -9.93 12.15
CA VAL A 204 13.90 -10.62 11.39
C VAL A 204 13.19 -11.68 12.24
N GLU A 205 13.91 -12.47 13.04
CA GLU A 205 13.30 -13.48 13.92
C GLU A 205 12.42 -12.84 15.01
N LEU A 206 12.87 -11.72 15.59
CA LEU A 206 12.12 -11.01 16.63
C LEU A 206 10.89 -10.31 16.05
N MET A 207 11.01 -9.69 14.87
CA MET A 207 9.86 -9.12 14.15
C MET A 207 8.85 -10.21 13.78
N MET A 208 9.30 -11.37 13.29
CA MET A 208 8.43 -12.50 12.98
C MET A 208 7.68 -12.97 14.22
N PHE A 209 8.38 -13.16 15.34
CA PHE A 209 7.76 -13.57 16.60
C PHE A 209 6.72 -12.55 17.09
N ALA A 210 7.06 -11.26 17.06
CA ALA A 210 6.17 -10.17 17.46
C ALA A 210 4.88 -10.14 16.61
N GLN A 211 5.01 -10.24 15.28
CA GLN A 211 3.85 -10.22 14.39
C GLN A 211 2.93 -11.44 14.61
N ALA A 212 3.52 -12.64 14.76
CA ALA A 212 2.77 -13.87 14.96
C ALA A 212 2.05 -13.93 16.32
N ASN A 213 2.62 -13.31 17.35
CA ASN A 213 2.06 -13.27 18.70
C ASN A 213 1.30 -11.99 19.03
N SER A 214 1.12 -11.08 18.06
CA SER A 214 0.26 -9.92 18.22
C SER A 214 -1.18 -10.33 18.56
N GLU A 215 -1.91 -9.44 19.24
CA GLU A 215 -3.33 -9.67 19.57
C GLU A 215 -4.14 -10.01 18.31
N HIS A 216 -3.94 -9.23 17.24
CA HIS A 216 -4.63 -9.38 15.96
C HIS A 216 -4.42 -10.76 15.32
N CYS A 217 -3.20 -11.33 15.39
CA CYS A 217 -2.91 -12.63 14.80
C CYS A 217 -3.32 -13.79 15.70
N ARG A 218 -3.04 -13.67 17.01
CA ARG A 218 -3.22 -14.77 17.96
C ARG A 218 -4.62 -14.82 18.56
N HIS A 219 -5.41 -13.76 18.39
CA HIS A 219 -6.76 -13.62 18.93
C HIS A 219 -6.79 -13.94 20.44
N LYS A 220 -5.83 -13.36 21.18
CA LYS A 220 -5.60 -13.67 22.62
C LYS A 220 -6.88 -13.45 23.44
N ILE A 221 -7.57 -12.34 23.22
CA ILE A 221 -8.83 -11.99 23.92
C ILE A 221 -9.94 -13.01 23.64
N PHE A 222 -10.08 -13.44 22.39
CA PHE A 222 -11.10 -14.40 21.99
C PHE A 222 -10.90 -15.80 22.60
N ASN A 223 -9.64 -16.14 22.91
CA ASN A 223 -9.28 -17.42 23.50
C ASN A 223 -9.07 -17.38 25.01
N ALA A 224 -9.13 -16.20 25.63
CA ALA A 224 -8.90 -16.01 27.07
C ALA A 224 -10.00 -16.64 27.94
N ASP A 225 -9.63 -16.96 29.18
CA ASP A 225 -10.54 -17.23 30.28
C ASP A 225 -11.09 -15.90 30.86
N TRP A 226 -12.32 -15.93 31.36
CA TRP A 226 -13.02 -14.72 31.80
C TRP A 226 -13.51 -14.85 33.24
N ILE A 227 -13.38 -13.76 34.01
CA ILE A 227 -14.02 -13.58 35.32
C ILE A 227 -14.89 -12.34 35.22
N ILE A 228 -16.21 -12.50 35.40
CA ILE A 228 -17.20 -11.41 35.30
C ILE A 228 -17.90 -11.29 36.65
N ASP A 229 -17.88 -10.10 37.25
CA ASP A 229 -18.45 -9.82 38.58
C ASP A 229 -17.99 -10.82 39.66
N GLY A 230 -16.70 -11.17 39.61
CA GLY A 230 -16.07 -12.12 40.55
C GLY A 230 -16.38 -13.59 40.28
N LYS A 231 -17.00 -13.94 39.15
CA LYS A 231 -17.34 -15.33 38.77
C LYS A 231 -16.60 -15.77 37.52
N GLU A 232 -15.86 -16.87 37.63
CA GLU A 232 -15.25 -17.56 36.49
C GLU A 232 -16.30 -18.03 35.48
N GLN A 233 -16.00 -17.85 34.20
CA GLN A 233 -16.85 -18.24 33.08
C GLN A 233 -16.35 -19.54 32.46
N PRO A 234 -17.25 -20.47 32.09
CA PRO A 234 -16.85 -21.81 31.65
C PRO A 234 -16.36 -21.90 30.20
N LYS A 235 -16.48 -20.82 29.41
CA LYS A 235 -16.14 -20.80 27.98
C LYS A 235 -15.47 -19.48 27.62
N SER A 236 -14.46 -19.55 26.77
CA SER A 236 -13.93 -18.37 26.05
C SER A 236 -14.95 -17.83 25.03
N LEU A 237 -14.73 -16.61 24.54
CA LEU A 237 -15.58 -16.03 23.48
C LEU A 237 -15.62 -16.93 22.24
N PHE A 238 -14.46 -17.44 21.79
CA PHE A 238 -14.41 -18.31 20.62
C PHE A 238 -15.08 -19.67 20.87
N ALA A 239 -14.98 -20.22 22.09
CA ALA A 239 -15.72 -21.42 22.46
C ALA A 239 -17.25 -21.20 22.44
N MET A 240 -17.73 -20.01 22.80
CA MET A 240 -19.14 -19.65 22.65
C MET A 240 -19.56 -19.54 21.17
N ILE A 241 -18.69 -19.05 20.29
CA ILE A 241 -18.95 -19.05 18.84
C ILE A 241 -18.99 -20.47 18.28
N ARG A 242 -18.01 -21.33 18.59
CA ARG A 242 -18.00 -22.74 18.15
C ARG A 242 -19.22 -23.53 18.65
N ASN A 243 -19.84 -23.10 19.74
CA ASN A 243 -21.06 -23.70 20.25
C ASN A 243 -22.22 -23.62 19.24
N THR A 244 -22.29 -22.59 18.40
CA THR A 244 -23.36 -22.47 17.39
C THR A 244 -23.25 -23.58 16.34
N HIS A 245 -22.04 -23.81 15.82
CA HIS A 245 -21.77 -24.95 14.92
C HIS A 245 -22.07 -26.28 15.60
N ALA A 246 -21.68 -26.47 16.86
CA ALA A 246 -21.92 -27.73 17.57
C ALA A 246 -23.43 -28.06 17.70
N HIS A 247 -24.31 -27.06 17.71
CA HIS A 247 -25.76 -27.23 17.82
C HIS A 247 -26.49 -27.22 16.47
N ALA A 248 -25.89 -26.68 15.42
CA ALA A 248 -26.45 -26.61 14.07
C ALA A 248 -25.37 -26.88 13.01
N PRO A 249 -24.85 -28.12 12.90
CA PRO A 249 -23.80 -28.46 11.95
C PRO A 249 -24.32 -28.72 10.52
N GLU A 250 -25.63 -28.81 10.32
CA GLU A 250 -26.21 -29.23 9.05
C GLU A 250 -25.84 -28.29 7.91
N GLY A 251 -25.35 -28.87 6.81
CA GLY A 251 -24.94 -28.11 5.62
C GLY A 251 -23.64 -27.33 5.77
N ILE A 252 -22.89 -27.45 6.88
CA ILE A 252 -21.57 -26.84 7.05
C ILE A 252 -20.50 -27.82 6.57
N LEU A 253 -19.73 -27.42 5.55
CA LEU A 253 -18.63 -28.21 4.99
C LEU A 253 -17.27 -27.85 5.58
N SER A 254 -17.09 -26.58 5.96
CA SER A 254 -15.87 -26.06 6.57
C SER A 254 -16.18 -24.92 7.53
N ALA A 255 -15.63 -24.99 8.74
CA ALA A 255 -15.70 -23.92 9.72
C ALA A 255 -14.49 -23.98 10.68
N TYR A 256 -13.88 -22.82 10.94
CA TYR A 256 -12.80 -22.62 11.93
C TYR A 256 -11.46 -23.32 11.64
N HIS A 257 -11.26 -23.88 10.45
CA HIS A 257 -10.01 -24.54 10.04
C HIS A 257 -9.51 -24.07 8.66
N ASP A 258 -10.07 -22.97 8.15
CA ASP A 258 -9.65 -22.31 6.92
C ASP A 258 -9.95 -20.80 7.03
N ASN A 259 -9.47 -20.01 6.06
CA ASN A 259 -9.66 -18.57 6.00
C ASN A 259 -11.07 -18.13 5.58
N ALA A 260 -11.96 -19.08 5.26
CA ALA A 260 -13.38 -18.86 4.99
C ALA A 260 -14.18 -20.06 5.50
N SER A 261 -15.46 -19.85 5.82
CA SER A 261 -16.39 -20.96 6.00
C SER A 261 -17.00 -21.37 4.66
N VAL A 262 -17.42 -22.62 4.57
CA VAL A 262 -18.07 -23.18 3.37
C VAL A 262 -19.33 -23.93 3.78
N ILE A 263 -20.43 -23.66 3.09
CA ILE A 263 -21.69 -24.38 3.24
C ILE A 263 -22.03 -25.15 1.97
N GLU A 264 -22.86 -26.19 2.13
CA GLU A 264 -23.48 -26.90 1.03
C GLU A 264 -24.24 -25.92 0.12
N GLY A 265 -24.19 -26.21 -1.17
CA GLY A 265 -24.83 -25.41 -2.19
C GLY A 265 -25.54 -26.32 -3.18
N PRO A 266 -26.33 -25.75 -4.10
CA PRO A 266 -27.14 -26.55 -5.01
C PRO A 266 -26.26 -27.27 -6.04
N LEU A 267 -26.80 -28.36 -6.61
CA LEU A 267 -26.32 -28.85 -7.90
C LEU A 267 -26.62 -27.77 -8.95
N ALA A 268 -25.59 -27.25 -9.61
CA ALA A 268 -25.75 -26.22 -10.62
C ALA A 268 -24.75 -26.42 -11.77
N THR A 269 -25.00 -25.72 -12.87
CA THR A 269 -24.14 -25.77 -14.03
C THR A 269 -23.02 -24.74 -13.89
N ARG A 270 -21.78 -25.20 -13.71
CA ARG A 270 -20.61 -24.32 -13.83
C ARG A 270 -20.23 -24.16 -15.29
N PHE A 271 -19.88 -22.93 -15.65
CA PHE A 271 -19.39 -22.56 -16.98
C PHE A 271 -17.90 -22.22 -16.87
N LEU A 272 -17.05 -23.04 -17.47
CA LEU A 272 -15.60 -22.94 -17.35
C LEU A 272 -14.90 -23.38 -18.63
N THR A 273 -13.66 -22.95 -18.80
CA THR A 273 -12.82 -23.33 -19.95
C THR A 273 -12.15 -24.67 -19.68
N ASP A 274 -12.18 -25.57 -20.65
CA ASP A 274 -11.39 -26.80 -20.60
C ASP A 274 -9.90 -26.46 -20.76
N VAL A 275 -9.07 -26.94 -19.83
CA VAL A 275 -7.64 -26.60 -19.77
C VAL A 275 -6.81 -27.17 -20.91
N LYS A 276 -7.32 -28.17 -21.65
CA LYS A 276 -6.61 -28.81 -22.77
C LYS A 276 -6.98 -28.21 -24.12
N THR A 277 -8.25 -27.86 -24.29
CA THR A 277 -8.82 -27.38 -25.57
C THR A 277 -8.99 -25.87 -25.60
N GLY A 278 -9.10 -25.22 -24.44
CA GLY A 278 -9.44 -23.80 -24.32
C GLY A 278 -10.92 -23.50 -24.60
N GLU A 279 -11.74 -24.52 -24.88
CA GLU A 279 -13.15 -24.35 -25.19
C GLU A 279 -13.99 -24.20 -23.92
N TYR A 280 -14.98 -23.31 -23.97
CA TYR A 280 -15.96 -23.18 -22.91
C TYR A 280 -16.90 -24.38 -22.90
N HIS A 281 -17.17 -24.92 -21.70
CA HIS A 281 -18.13 -26.00 -21.52
C HIS A 281 -18.92 -25.83 -20.21
N TYR A 282 -19.99 -26.62 -20.12
CA TYR A 282 -20.88 -26.68 -18.98
C TYR A 282 -20.67 -27.98 -18.21
N THR A 283 -20.49 -27.88 -16.90
CA THR A 283 -20.36 -29.03 -15.99
C THR A 283 -21.40 -28.94 -14.89
N ASN A 284 -22.22 -29.98 -14.74
CA ASN A 284 -23.20 -30.06 -13.65
C ASN A 284 -22.54 -30.69 -12.42
N GLU A 285 -22.36 -29.90 -11.38
CA GLU A 285 -21.70 -30.32 -10.14
C GLU A 285 -22.22 -29.51 -8.93
N PRO A 286 -22.01 -29.97 -7.68
CA PRO A 286 -22.32 -29.17 -6.51
C PRO A 286 -21.56 -27.84 -6.52
N VAL A 287 -22.29 -26.73 -6.41
CA VAL A 287 -21.70 -25.39 -6.33
C VAL A 287 -21.86 -24.88 -4.90
N HIS A 288 -20.93 -25.30 -4.05
CA HIS A 288 -20.85 -24.86 -2.64
C HIS A 288 -20.60 -23.37 -2.51
N ILE A 289 -20.97 -22.80 -1.37
CA ILE A 289 -20.92 -21.36 -1.12
C ILE A 289 -19.91 -21.09 0.00
N LEU A 290 -18.89 -20.30 -0.30
CA LEU A 290 -17.94 -19.80 0.70
C LEU A 290 -18.38 -18.42 1.21
N MET A 291 -18.01 -18.10 2.46
CA MET A 291 -18.23 -16.77 3.02
C MET A 291 -17.10 -16.37 3.98
N LYS A 292 -16.70 -15.09 3.89
CA LYS A 292 -15.72 -14.46 4.76
C LYS A 292 -16.04 -12.97 4.87
N VAL A 293 -15.77 -12.40 6.03
CA VAL A 293 -15.85 -10.97 6.29
C VAL A 293 -14.61 -10.56 7.05
N GLU A 294 -13.98 -9.47 6.62
CA GLU A 294 -12.82 -8.86 7.29
C GLU A 294 -13.08 -7.38 7.52
N THR A 295 -12.25 -6.76 8.36
CA THR A 295 -12.30 -5.31 8.61
C THR A 295 -10.90 -4.73 8.51
N HIS A 296 -10.80 -3.44 8.15
CA HIS A 296 -9.51 -2.76 7.97
C HIS A 296 -9.48 -1.40 8.68
N ASN A 297 -9.96 -1.39 9.94
CA ASN A 297 -10.33 -0.18 10.68
C ASN A 297 -9.15 0.78 10.91
N HIS A 298 -8.07 0.29 11.51
CA HIS A 298 -6.90 1.10 11.87
C HIS A 298 -6.23 1.78 10.66
N PRO A 299 -5.84 1.06 9.59
CA PRO A 299 -5.24 1.70 8.42
C PRO A 299 -6.19 2.64 7.69
N THR A 300 -7.50 2.35 7.67
CA THR A 300 -8.52 3.26 7.10
C THR A 300 -8.59 4.59 7.85
N ALA A 301 -8.37 4.60 9.17
CA ALA A 301 -8.32 5.83 9.96
C ALA A 301 -7.09 6.70 9.62
N ILE A 302 -6.01 6.10 9.11
CA ILE A 302 -4.77 6.80 8.75
C ILE A 302 -4.82 7.30 7.30
N SER A 303 -5.21 6.44 6.36
CA SER A 303 -5.32 6.79 4.93
C SER A 303 -6.50 6.06 4.29
N PRO A 304 -7.69 6.67 4.19
CA PRO A 304 -8.90 5.94 3.83
C PRO A 304 -8.93 5.44 2.39
N SER A 305 -8.37 6.21 1.44
CA SER A 305 -8.42 5.88 0.00
C SER A 305 -7.72 4.55 -0.37
N PRO A 306 -6.45 4.30 0.01
CA PRO A 306 -5.78 3.03 -0.34
C PRO A 306 -6.35 1.81 0.40
N PHE A 307 -6.99 2.00 1.56
CA PHE A 307 -7.37 0.91 2.47
C PHE A 307 -8.86 0.58 2.47
N ALA A 308 -9.73 1.46 1.97
CA ALA A 308 -11.16 1.18 1.81
C ALA A 308 -11.46 0.11 0.74
N GLY A 309 -10.55 -0.09 -0.23
CA GLY A 309 -10.67 -1.11 -1.28
C GLY A 309 -9.87 -2.40 -1.03
N ALA A 310 -9.18 -2.52 0.11
CA ALA A 310 -8.34 -3.68 0.45
C ALA A 310 -9.13 -4.84 1.10
N VAL A 311 -10.45 -4.70 1.24
CA VAL A 311 -11.34 -5.77 1.67
C VAL A 311 -11.76 -6.53 0.40
N ILE A 312 -11.11 -7.67 0.14
CA ILE A 312 -11.48 -8.62 -0.92
C ILE A 312 -12.46 -9.64 -0.33
#